data_AF-A0A2M9BLW2-F1
#
_entry.id   AF-A0A2M9BLW2-F1
#
_cell.length_a   1.000
_cell.length_b   1.000
_cell.length_c   1.000
_cell.angle_alpha   90.00
_cell.angle_beta   90.00
_cell.angle_gamma   90.00
#
_symmetry.space_group_name_H-M   'P 1'
#
loop_
_entity.id
_entity.type
_entity.pdbx_description
1 polymer ?
#
loop_
_entity_poly.entity_id
_entity_poly.type
_entity_poly.pdbx_seq_one_letter_code
_entity_poly.pdbx_strand_id
1 'polypeptide(L)'
;MCDEATAEIDFQIKTYTTQEAQSELTDTCAKWTATRKAAKLVKMNARIASQDILLATPGLDAATLQEATNERAALLVQRTGLSKTKSLASGVTRFFIGVDTELMAQQVAKLTTVKQGIAVHRDTLSA
;
A
#
# COMPACT_ATOMS: atom_id res chain seq x y z
N MET A 1 7.43 37.44 19.02
CA MET A 1 6.09 37.17 18.45
C MET A 1 6.13 36.75 16.99
N CYS A 2 6.55 37.57 16.01
CA CYS A 2 6.62 37.11 14.60
C CYS A 2 7.67 36.01 14.36
N ASP A 3 8.82 36.07 15.05
CA ASP A 3 9.86 35.02 14.99
C ASP A 3 9.37 33.68 15.55
N GLU A 4 8.74 33.68 16.74
CA GLU A 4 8.13 32.48 17.34
C GLU A 4 7.02 31.91 16.46
N ALA A 5 6.14 32.75 15.92
CA ALA A 5 5.08 32.30 15.03
C ALA A 5 5.65 31.68 13.74
N THR A 6 6.72 32.25 13.20
CA THR A 6 7.41 31.67 12.02
C THR A 6 8.04 30.31 12.36
N ALA A 7 8.71 30.20 13.51
CA ALA A 7 9.33 28.96 13.95
C ALA A 7 8.31 27.84 14.18
N GLU A 8 7.15 28.15 14.77
CA GLU A 8 6.05 27.20 14.95
C GLU A 8 5.50 26.72 13.59
N ILE A 9 5.25 27.65 12.66
CA ILE A 9 4.77 27.29 11.32
C ILE A 9 5.80 26.43 10.57
N ASP A 10 7.09 26.73 10.69
CA ASP A 10 8.15 25.92 10.09
C ASP A 10 8.23 24.52 10.69
N PHE A 11 8.02 24.39 12.00
CA PHE A 11 7.93 23.09 12.66
C PHE A 11 6.72 22.29 12.15
N GLN A 12 5.55 22.92 12.00
CA GLN A 12 4.35 22.26 11.48
C GLN A 12 4.54 21.82 10.02
N ILE A 13 5.07 22.69 9.14
CA ILE A 13 5.38 22.33 7.74
C ILE A 13 6.33 21.13 7.70
N LYS A 14 7.37 21.13 8.54
CA LYS A 14 8.31 20.00 8.65
C LYS A 14 7.62 18.71 9.11
N THR A 15 6.65 18.83 10.02
CA THR A 15 5.88 17.68 10.51
C THR A 15 5.04 17.06 9.40
N TYR A 16 4.27 17.87 8.66
CA TYR A 16 3.42 17.38 7.57
C TYR A 16 4.24 16.77 6.43
N THR A 17 5.34 17.40 6.03
CA THR A 17 6.24 16.86 4.99
C THR A 17 6.93 15.56 5.41
N THR A 18 7.26 15.41 6.69
CA THR A 18 7.81 14.14 7.21
C THR A 18 6.75 13.03 7.22
N GLN A 19 5.51 13.35 7.56
CA GLN A 19 4.39 12.41 7.52
C GLN A 19 4.07 11.96 6.09
N GLU A 20 4.14 12.86 5.11
CA GLU A 20 4.00 12.54 3.68
C GLU A 20 5.06 11.52 3.24
N ALA A 21 6.34 11.75 3.56
CA ALA A 21 7.42 10.82 3.24
C ALA A 21 7.26 9.42 3.92
N GLN A 22 6.71 9.37 5.13
CA GLN A 22 6.40 8.10 5.80
C GLN A 22 5.24 7.36 5.12
N SER A 23 4.24 8.08 4.63
CA SER A 23 3.14 7.52 3.85
C SER A 23 3.66 6.93 2.53
N GLU A 24 4.55 7.62 1.81
CA GLU A 24 5.18 7.09 0.59
C GLU A 24 5.99 5.80 0.82
N LEU A 25 6.71 5.71 1.95
CA LEU A 25 7.43 4.49 2.32
C LEU A 25 6.46 3.33 2.59
N THR A 26 5.33 3.63 3.24
CA THR A 26 4.27 2.66 3.50
C THR A 26 3.67 2.15 2.19
N ASP A 27 3.46 3.03 1.21
CA ASP A 27 2.98 2.68 -0.14
C ASP A 27 3.95 1.77 -0.87
N THR A 28 5.24 2.08 -0.79
CA THR A 28 6.30 1.26 -1.39
C THR A 28 6.32 -0.14 -0.78
N CYS A 29 6.20 -0.24 0.54
CA CYS A 29 6.06 -1.53 1.25
C CYS A 29 4.80 -2.29 0.83
N ALA A 30 3.67 -1.60 0.67
CA ALA A 30 2.42 -2.20 0.22
C ALA A 30 2.53 -2.71 -1.23
N LYS A 31 3.13 -1.93 -2.13
CA LYS A 31 3.40 -2.32 -3.52
C LYS A 31 4.33 -3.52 -3.59
N TRP A 32 5.42 -3.53 -2.82
CA TRP A 32 6.33 -4.68 -2.72
C TRP A 32 5.61 -5.94 -2.23
N THR A 33 4.76 -5.80 -1.21
CA THR A 33 3.92 -6.89 -0.70
C THR A 33 2.95 -7.41 -1.76
N ALA A 34 2.33 -6.52 -2.55
CA ALA A 34 1.45 -6.89 -3.66
C ALA A 34 2.20 -7.68 -4.75
N THR A 35 3.41 -7.24 -5.12
CA THR A 35 4.29 -7.96 -6.06
C THR A 35 4.64 -9.36 -5.54
N ARG A 36 4.99 -9.48 -4.26
CA ARG A 36 5.28 -10.77 -3.62
C ARG A 36 4.07 -11.70 -3.61
N LYS A 37 2.86 -11.18 -3.33
CA LYS A 37 1.60 -11.93 -3.42
C LYS A 37 1.31 -12.39 -4.86
N ALA A 38 1.56 -11.54 -5.86
CA ALA A 38 1.42 -11.92 -7.27
C ALA A 38 2.38 -13.05 -7.66
N ALA A 39 3.65 -12.98 -7.26
CA ALA A 39 4.61 -14.06 -7.48
C ALA A 39 4.17 -15.37 -6.80
N LYS A 40 3.60 -15.30 -5.58
CA LYS A 40 3.05 -16.47 -4.89
C LYS A 40 1.85 -17.08 -5.63
N LEU A 41 0.96 -16.24 -6.17
CA LEU A 41 -0.15 -16.69 -7.02
C LEU A 41 0.34 -17.40 -8.29
N VAL A 42 1.36 -16.87 -8.96
CA VAL A 42 1.97 -17.52 -10.14
C VAL A 42 2.53 -18.90 -9.77
N LYS A 43 3.28 -19.01 -8.67
CA LYS A 43 3.80 -20.31 -8.19
C LYS A 43 2.69 -21.30 -7.87
N MET A 44 1.60 -20.87 -7.26
CA MET A 44 0.46 -21.75 -6.97
C MET A 44 -0.28 -22.17 -8.23
N ASN A 45 -0.48 -21.27 -9.19
CA ASN A 45 -1.09 -21.63 -10.48
C ASN A 45 -0.24 -22.66 -11.23
N ALA A 46 1.09 -22.53 -11.19
CA ALA A 46 1.98 -23.55 -11.76
C ALA A 46 1.81 -24.91 -11.09
N ARG A 47 1.73 -24.96 -9.75
CA ARG A 47 1.48 -26.21 -9.01
C ARG A 47 0.12 -26.83 -9.32
N ILE A 48 -0.93 -26.01 -9.43
CA ILE A 48 -2.26 -26.48 -9.83
C ILE A 48 -2.21 -27.10 -11.22
N ALA A 49 -1.54 -26.44 -12.17
CA ALA A 49 -1.38 -26.97 -13.52
C ALA A 49 -0.60 -28.30 -13.52
N SER A 50 0.43 -28.43 -12.69
CA SER A 50 1.15 -29.71 -12.52
C SER A 50 0.24 -30.82 -11.98
N GLN A 51 -0.61 -30.52 -11.01
CA GLN A 51 -1.58 -31.48 -10.47
C GLN A 51 -2.68 -31.81 -11.49
N ASP A 52 -3.14 -30.84 -12.29
CA ASP A 52 -4.08 -31.06 -13.39
C ASP A 52 -3.48 -32.02 -14.43
N ILE A 53 -2.19 -31.85 -14.78
CA ILE A 53 -1.48 -32.75 -15.70
C ILE A 53 -1.34 -34.16 -15.10
N LEU A 54 -0.99 -34.26 -13.82
CA LEU A 54 -0.89 -35.55 -13.13
C LEU A 54 -2.25 -36.28 -13.15
N LEU A 55 -3.32 -35.61 -12.76
CA LEU A 55 -4.68 -36.16 -12.75
C LEU A 55 -5.20 -36.54 -14.15
N ALA A 56 -4.69 -35.91 -15.20
CA ALA A 56 -5.00 -36.27 -16.58
C ALA A 56 -4.19 -37.49 -17.09
N THR A 57 -3.20 -37.97 -16.32
CA THR A 57 -2.37 -39.11 -16.69
C THR A 57 -3.16 -40.42 -16.50
N PRO A 58 -3.32 -41.25 -17.54
CA PRO A 58 -4.01 -42.52 -17.41
C PRO A 58 -3.19 -43.52 -16.58
N GLY A 59 -3.89 -44.41 -15.85
CA GLY A 59 -3.25 -45.50 -15.11
C GLY A 59 -2.71 -45.15 -13.73
N LEU A 60 -3.12 -44.01 -13.14
CA LEU A 60 -2.85 -43.72 -11.73
C LEU A 60 -3.49 -44.77 -10.82
N ASP A 61 -2.75 -45.19 -9.80
CA ASP A 61 -3.33 -45.98 -8.71
C ASP A 61 -4.26 -45.11 -7.85
N ALA A 62 -5.15 -45.78 -7.11
CA ALA A 62 -6.19 -45.09 -6.33
C ALA A 62 -5.61 -44.16 -5.23
N ALA A 63 -4.45 -44.51 -4.64
CA ALA A 63 -3.85 -43.68 -3.60
C ALA A 63 -3.25 -42.40 -4.20
N THR A 64 -2.53 -42.52 -5.32
CA THR A 64 -1.97 -41.36 -6.04
C THR A 64 -3.07 -40.45 -6.58
N LEU A 65 -4.16 -41.02 -7.11
CA LEU A 65 -5.31 -40.25 -7.59
C LEU A 65 -5.96 -39.44 -6.45
N GLN A 66 -6.16 -40.06 -5.28
CA GLN A 66 -6.76 -39.41 -4.12
C GLN A 66 -5.86 -38.29 -3.58
N GLU A 67 -4.55 -38.54 -3.47
CA GLU A 67 -3.58 -37.55 -2.99
C GLU A 67 -3.51 -36.34 -3.92
N ALA A 68 -3.35 -36.56 -5.23
CA ALA A 68 -3.30 -35.49 -6.22
C ALA A 68 -4.61 -34.65 -6.24
N THR A 69 -5.75 -35.30 -6.04
CA THR A 69 -7.06 -34.63 -5.93
C THR A 69 -7.14 -33.75 -4.68
N ASN A 70 -6.71 -34.27 -3.53
CA ASN A 70 -6.69 -33.55 -2.26
C ASN A 70 -5.72 -32.35 -2.32
N GLU A 71 -4.52 -32.56 -2.83
CA GLU A 71 -3.51 -31.52 -2.96
C GLU A 71 -3.98 -30.40 -3.89
N ARG A 72 -4.60 -30.76 -5.02
CA ARG A 72 -5.22 -29.79 -5.92
C ARG A 72 -6.32 -28.98 -5.25
N ALA A 73 -7.21 -29.62 -4.49
CA ALA A 73 -8.27 -28.93 -3.77
C ALA A 73 -7.70 -27.94 -2.74
N ALA A 74 -6.68 -28.35 -1.99
CA ALA A 74 -5.98 -27.48 -1.04
C ALA A 74 -5.34 -26.26 -1.73
N LEU A 75 -4.68 -26.47 -2.88
CA LEU A 75 -4.08 -25.38 -3.68
C LEU A 75 -5.15 -24.40 -4.21
N LEU A 76 -6.31 -24.88 -4.63
CA LEU A 76 -7.43 -24.03 -5.08
C LEU A 76 -8.00 -23.17 -3.95
N VAL A 77 -8.14 -23.72 -2.74
CA VAL A 77 -8.57 -22.97 -1.55
C VAL A 77 -7.56 -21.88 -1.21
N GLN A 78 -6.26 -22.23 -1.16
CA GLN A 78 -5.20 -21.25 -0.91
C GLN A 78 -5.18 -20.14 -1.96
N ARG A 79 -5.39 -20.48 -3.25
CA ARG A 79 -5.42 -19.50 -4.36
C ARG A 79 -6.55 -18.50 -4.17
N THR A 80 -7.71 -19.00 -3.78
CA THR A 80 -8.90 -18.19 -3.51
C THR A 80 -8.66 -17.24 -2.34
N GLY A 81 -8.06 -17.73 -1.25
CA GLY A 81 -7.67 -16.90 -0.10
C GLY A 81 -6.69 -15.78 -0.45
N LEU A 82 -5.65 -16.08 -1.25
CA LEU A 82 -4.69 -15.07 -1.72
C LEU A 82 -5.32 -14.04 -2.67
N SER A 83 -6.25 -14.48 -3.54
CA SER A 83 -6.94 -13.58 -4.46
C SER A 83 -7.87 -12.60 -3.72
N LYS A 84 -8.66 -13.11 -2.77
CA LYS A 84 -9.58 -12.29 -1.95
C LYS A 84 -8.85 -11.25 -1.12
N THR A 85 -7.75 -11.64 -0.47
CA THR A 85 -6.92 -10.71 0.31
C THR A 85 -6.17 -9.69 -0.55
N LYS A 86 -5.84 -10.01 -1.80
CA LYS A 86 -5.29 -9.04 -2.76
C LYS A 86 -6.32 -7.97 -3.13
N SER A 87 -7.57 -8.37 -3.38
CA SER A 87 -8.65 -7.44 -3.78
C SER A 87 -8.96 -6.42 -2.69
N LEU A 88 -9.23 -6.88 -1.46
CA LEU A 88 -9.64 -6.01 -0.35
C LEU A 88 -8.53 -5.03 0.07
N ALA A 89 -7.28 -5.49 0.09
CA ALA A 89 -6.14 -4.64 0.46
C ALA A 89 -5.80 -3.58 -0.60
N SER A 90 -6.25 -3.73 -1.84
CA SER A 90 -5.86 -2.81 -2.92
C SER A 90 -6.81 -1.63 -3.13
N GLY A 91 -8.10 -1.76 -2.79
CA GLY A 91 -9.10 -0.72 -3.06
C GLY A 91 -9.17 0.34 -1.96
N VAL A 92 -9.46 -0.10 -0.73
CA VAL A 92 -9.67 0.80 0.43
C VAL A 92 -8.39 1.51 0.82
N THR A 93 -7.27 0.79 0.85
CA THR A 93 -5.97 1.36 1.20
C THR A 93 -5.55 2.44 0.21
N ARG A 94 -5.67 2.22 -1.11
CA ARG A 94 -5.34 3.24 -2.12
C ARG A 94 -6.22 4.49 -2.02
N PHE A 95 -7.50 4.32 -1.69
CA PHE A 95 -8.40 5.45 -1.51
C PHE A 95 -7.97 6.32 -0.33
N PHE A 96 -7.73 5.73 0.84
CA PHE A 96 -7.31 6.49 2.02
C PHE A 96 -5.94 7.15 1.82
N ILE A 97 -4.98 6.48 1.18
CA ILE A 97 -3.69 7.07 0.83
C ILE A 97 -3.86 8.33 -0.04
N GLY A 98 -4.71 8.25 -1.08
CA GLY A 98 -4.94 9.38 -1.98
C GLY A 98 -5.56 10.57 -1.25
N VAL A 99 -6.53 10.31 -0.37
CA VAL A 99 -7.14 11.34 0.48
C VAL A 99 -6.14 11.96 1.44
N ASP A 100 -5.34 11.14 2.13
CA ASP A 100 -4.36 11.62 3.11
C ASP A 100 -3.27 12.46 2.44
N THR A 101 -2.74 12.03 1.28
CA THR A 101 -1.72 12.77 0.53
C THR A 101 -2.24 14.14 0.10
N GLU A 102 -3.45 14.20 -0.47
CA GLU A 102 -4.08 15.46 -0.87
C GLU A 102 -4.32 16.39 0.33
N LEU A 103 -4.78 15.84 1.45
CA LEU A 103 -4.96 16.61 2.69
C LEU A 103 -3.62 17.17 3.21
N MET A 104 -2.54 16.37 3.20
CA MET A 104 -1.21 16.84 3.63
C MET A 104 -0.72 17.99 2.75
N ALA A 105 -0.84 17.84 1.43
CA ALA A 105 -0.45 18.88 0.47
C ALA A 105 -1.22 20.20 0.70
N GLN A 106 -2.53 20.11 0.95
CA GLN A 106 -3.35 21.28 1.27
C GLN A 106 -2.95 21.95 2.60
N GLN A 107 -2.59 21.18 3.63
CA GLN A 107 -2.11 21.73 4.90
C GLN A 107 -0.77 22.45 4.74
N VAL A 108 0.18 21.86 4.00
CA VAL A 108 1.47 22.51 3.70
C VAL A 108 1.26 23.81 2.92
N ALA A 109 0.39 23.81 1.91
CA ALA A 109 0.06 25.01 1.14
C ALA A 109 -0.53 26.11 2.03
N LYS A 110 -1.49 25.76 2.91
CA LYS A 110 -2.11 26.71 3.84
C LYS A 110 -1.10 27.30 4.82
N LEU A 111 -0.26 26.46 5.43
CA LEU A 111 0.79 26.92 6.36
C LEU A 111 1.82 27.81 5.66
N THR A 112 2.15 27.52 4.40
CA THR A 112 3.03 28.36 3.58
C THR A 112 2.42 29.75 3.37
N THR A 113 1.12 29.83 3.06
CA THR A 113 0.41 31.11 2.95
C THR A 113 0.40 31.87 4.28
N VAL A 114 0.19 31.18 5.40
CA VAL A 114 0.26 31.79 6.74
C VAL A 114 1.66 32.32 7.03
N LYS A 115 2.71 31.56 6.70
CA LYS A 115 4.11 32.00 6.83
C LYS A 115 4.38 33.28 6.04
N GLN A 116 3.91 33.35 4.79
CA GLN A 116 4.01 34.55 3.97
C GLN A 116 3.26 35.73 4.61
N GLY A 117 2.07 35.50 5.15
CA GLY A 117 1.32 36.53 5.88
C GLY A 117 2.05 37.06 7.13
N ILE A 118 2.71 36.19 7.89
CA ILE A 118 3.54 36.58 9.03
C ILE A 118 4.72 37.45 8.57
N ALA A 119 5.38 37.09 7.46
CA ALA A 119 6.46 37.89 6.89
C ALA A 119 5.99 39.29 6.48
N VAL A 120 4.87 39.38 5.76
CA VAL A 120 4.27 40.68 5.37
C VAL A 120 3.92 41.51 6.60
N HIS A 121 3.34 40.91 7.64
CA HIS A 121 3.03 41.66 8.87
C HIS A 121 4.29 42.13 9.60
N ARG A 122 5.34 41.32 9.64
CA ARG A 122 6.63 41.73 10.20
C ARG A 122 7.17 42.98 9.49
N ASP A 123 7.11 43.01 8.16
CA ASP A 123 7.57 44.16 7.37
C ASP A 123 6.83 45.45 7.76
N THR A 124 5.53 45.35 8.07
CA THR A 124 4.73 46.50 8.55
C THR A 124 5.09 46.98 9.96
N LEU A 125 5.69 46.13 10.80
CA LEU A 125 6.13 46.48 12.16
C LEU A 125 7.55 47.05 12.19
N SER A 126 8.33 46.82 11.12
CA SER A 126 9.69 47.34 10.96
C SER A 126 9.77 48.70 10.26
N ALA A 127 8.64 49.23 9.78
CA ALA A 127 8.49 50.55 9.17
C ALA A 127 8.06 51.60 10.19
#